data_AF-A0A0A7LQC9-F1
#
_entry.id   AF-A0A0A7LQC9-F1
#
_cell.length_a   1.000
_cell.length_b   1.000
_cell.length_c   1.000
_cell.angle_alpha   90.00
_cell.angle_beta   90.00
_cell.angle_gamma   90.00
#
_symmetry.space_group_name_H-M   'P 1'
#
loop_
_entity.id
_entity.type
_entity.pdbx_description
1 polymer ?
#
loop_
_entity_poly.entity_id
_entity_poly.type
_entity_poly.pdbx_seq_one_letter_code
_entity_poly.pdbx_strand_id
1 'polypeptide(L)' 'MKKKPCYCVAYQVVLARIDNGIIAGTTRTDYSLQTDTEEPNEVFADLYARFRSPRLLGLQILSILPTPVASPVR' A
#
# COMPACT_ATOMS: atom_id res chain seq x y z
N MET A 1 14.80 3.30 23.98
CA MET A 1 13.78 2.62 23.15
C MET A 1 13.94 3.11 21.72
N LYS A 2 14.34 2.25 20.78
CA LYS A 2 14.44 2.63 19.36
C LYS A 2 13.00 2.75 18.83
N LYS A 3 12.61 3.96 18.39
CA LYS A 3 11.34 4.16 17.69
C LYS A 3 11.41 3.31 16.42
N LYS A 4 10.40 2.45 16.20
CA LYS A 4 10.29 1.70 14.94
C LYS A 4 10.19 2.69 13.78
N PRO A 5 10.87 2.45 12.64
CA PRO A 5 10.66 3.27 11.47
C PRO A 5 9.21 3.06 11.00
N CYS A 6 8.39 4.10 11.13
CA CYS A 6 7.07 4.11 10.52
C CYS A 6 7.20 4.76 9.15
N TYR A 7 6.53 4.24 8.13
CA TYR A 7 6.46 4.85 6.81
C TYR A 7 5.04 5.28 6.46
N CYS A 8 4.89 6.45 5.84
CA CYS A 8 3.70 6.82 5.08
C CYS A 8 3.86 6.30 3.65
N VAL A 9 2.96 5.43 3.23
CA VAL A 9 2.99 4.79 1.90
C VAL A 9 1.78 5.28 1.11
N ALA A 10 2.01 5.86 -0.06
CA ALA A 10 0.96 6.10 -1.04
C ALA A 10 1.05 5.04 -2.13
N TYR A 11 -0.08 4.43 -2.47
CA TYR A 11 -0.13 3.35 -3.43
C TYR A 11 -1.45 3.33 -4.18
N GLN A 12 -1.45 2.65 -5.31
CA GLN A 12 -2.60 2.50 -6.17
C GLN A 12 -2.90 1.02 -6.38
N VAL A 13 -4.18 0.69 -6.35
CA VAL A 13 -4.67 -0.65 -6.62
C VAL A 13 -5.60 -0.61 -7.83
N VAL A 14 -5.40 -1.54 -8.76
CA VAL A 14 -6.28 -1.78 -9.90
C VAL A 14 -6.93 -3.13 -9.73
N LEU A 15 -8.26 -3.14 -9.64
CA LEU A 15 -9.07 -4.34 -9.47
C LEU A 15 -9.96 -4.58 -10.69
N ALA A 16 -10.09 -5.84 -11.10
CA ALA A 16 -11.08 -6.28 -12.07
C ALA A 16 -12.48 -6.26 -11.45
N ARG A 17 -13.44 -5.75 -12.21
CA ARG A 17 -14.87 -6.01 -12.01
C ARG A 17 -15.21 -7.24 -12.84
N ILE A 18 -15.59 -8.32 -12.16
CA ILE A 18 -15.93 -9.58 -12.81
C ILE A 18 -17.45 -9.67 -12.89
N ASP A 19 -17.96 -9.92 -14.09
CA ASP A 19 -19.37 -10.24 -14.35
C ASP A 19 -19.43 -11.52 -15.20
N ASN A 20 -20.21 -12.50 -14.77
CA ASN A 20 -20.32 -13.82 -15.41
C ASN A 20 -18.97 -14.49 -15.75
N GLY A 21 -17.97 -14.33 -14.87
CA GLY A 21 -16.63 -14.92 -15.06
C GLY A 21 -15.72 -14.16 -16.03
N ILE A 22 -16.19 -13.04 -16.60
CA ILE A 22 -15.46 -12.20 -17.55
C ILE A 22 -15.10 -10.87 -16.88
N ILE A 23 -13.95 -10.28 -17.25
CA ILE A 23 -13.58 -8.93 -16.83
C ILE A 23 -14.50 -7.94 -17.56
N ALA A 24 -15.48 -7.39 -16.85
CA ALA A 24 -16.42 -6.39 -17.35
C ALA A 24 -15.91 -4.96 -17.19
N GLY A 25 -14.82 -4.76 -16.43
CA GLY A 25 -14.18 -3.47 -16.27
C GLY A 25 -13.10 -3.47 -15.21
N THR A 26 -12.57 -2.30 -14.91
CA THR A 26 -11.56 -2.10 -13.88
C THR A 26 -11.94 -0.95 -12.95
N THR A 27 -11.55 -1.07 -11.69
CA THR A 27 -11.59 0.01 -10.71
C THR A 27 -10.18 0.32 -10.30
N ARG A 28 -9.78 1.60 -10.41
CA ARG A 28 -8.51 2.11 -9.93
C ARG A 28 -8.76 2.97 -8.70
N THR A 29 -8.07 2.68 -7.62
CA THR A 29 -8.21 3.42 -6.36
C THR A 29 -6.84 3.74 -5.79
N ASP A 30 -6.65 5.00 -5.42
CA ASP A 30 -5.47 5.47 -4.73
C ASP A 30 -5.71 5.43 -3.22
N TYR A 31 -4.70 5.01 -2.48
CA TYR A 31 -4.72 4.85 -1.04
C TYR A 31 -3.47 5.45 -0.41
N SER A 32 -3.59 5.75 0.88
CA SER A 32 -2.44 6.05 1.73
C SER A 32 -2.59 5.29 3.05
N LEU A 33 -1.48 4.76 3.56
CA LEU A 33 -1.44 4.13 4.88
C LEU A 33 -0.14 4.49 5.61
N GLN A 34 -0.21 4.49 6.94
CA GLN A 34 0.98 4.41 7.79
C GLN A 34 1.25 2.95 8.11
N THR A 35 2.50 2.51 7.95
CA THR A 35 2.93 1.15 8.29
C THR A 35 4.10 1.17 9.25
N ASP A 36 4.14 0.15 10.10
CA ASP A 36 5.25 -0.17 10.99
C ASP A 36 6.20 -1.22 10.37
N THR A 37 6.02 -1.54 9.08
CA THR A 37 6.94 -2.39 8.31
C THR A 37 8.35 -1.84 8.47
N GLU A 38 9.28 -2.68 8.95
CA GLU A 38 10.61 -2.20 9.35
C GLU A 38 11.45 -1.83 8.12
N GLU A 39 11.30 -2.59 7.04
CA GLU A 39 12.07 -2.44 5.81
C GLU A 39 11.19 -1.98 4.64
N PRO A 40 11.55 -0.90 3.90
CA PRO A 40 10.74 -0.40 2.78
C PRO A 40 10.48 -1.41 1.66
N ASN A 41 11.37 -2.39 1.47
CA ASN A 41 11.20 -3.44 0.47
C ASN A 41 10.10 -4.46 0.85
N GLU A 42 9.77 -4.60 2.14
CA GLU A 42 8.72 -5.50 2.63
C GLU A 42 7.32 -4.89 2.49
N VAL A 43 7.23 -3.56 2.36
CA VAL A 43 5.96 -2.82 2.20
C VAL A 43 5.13 -3.36 1.03
N PHE A 44 5.79 -3.73 -0.07
CA PHE A 44 5.09 -4.30 -1.22
C PHE A 44 4.46 -5.65 -0.89
N ALA A 45 5.16 -6.51 -0.15
CA ALA A 45 4.68 -7.83 0.21
C ALA A 45 3.45 -7.73 1.14
N ASP A 46 3.50 -6.82 2.11
CA ASP A 46 2.38 -6.54 3.02
C ASP A 46 1.15 -6.01 2.27
N LEU A 47 1.36 -5.04 1.36
CA LEU A 47 0.29 -4.51 0.51
C LEU A 47 -0.28 -5.59 -0.40
N TYR A 48 0.57 -6.41 -1.02
CA TYR A 48 0.11 -7.48 -1.90
C TYR A 48 -0.74 -8.50 -1.14
N ALA A 49 -0.31 -8.91 0.07
CA ALA A 49 -1.06 -9.82 0.92
C ALA A 49 -2.48 -9.29 1.22
N ARG A 50 -2.62 -7.97 1.45
CA ARG A 50 -3.91 -7.32 1.73
C ARG A 50 -4.89 -7.36 0.56
N PHE A 51 -4.42 -7.25 -0.68
CA PHE A 51 -5.28 -7.19 -1.87
C PHE A 51 -5.31 -8.48 -2.68
N ARG A 52 -4.57 -9.51 -2.25
CA ARG A 52 -4.42 -10.79 -2.94
C ARG A 52 -5.78 -11.39 -3.24
N SER A 53 -6.17 -11.35 -4.51
CA SER A 53 -7.41 -11.93 -5.00
C SER A 53 -7.31 -12.15 -6.51
N PRO A 54 -8.19 -12.99 -7.11
CA PRO A 54 -8.29 -13.12 -8.57
C PRO A 54 -8.69 -11.81 -9.28
N ARG A 55 -9.15 -10.81 -8.52
CA ARG A 55 -9.51 -9.49 -9.03
C ARG A 55 -8.32 -8.54 -9.07
N LEU A 56 -7.19 -8.85 -8.43
CA LEU A 56 -6.04 -7.94 -8.43
C LEU A 56 -5.38 -7.95 -9.79
N LEU A 57 -5.44 -6.82 -10.51
CA LEU A 57 -4.79 -6.64 -11.80
C LEU A 57 -3.49 -5.84 -11.69
N GLY A 58 -3.37 -4.98 -10.68
CA GLY A 58 -2.18 -4.18 -10.46
C GLY A 58 -2.10 -3.61 -9.06
N LEU A 59 -0.88 -3.56 -8.54
CA LEU A 59 -0.51 -2.87 -7.31
C LEU A 59 0.74 -2.05 -7.61
N GLN A 60 0.66 -0.74 -7.39
CA GLN A 60 1.76 0.18 -7.65
C GLN A 60 2.02 1.03 -6.41
N ILE A 61 3.26 1.02 -5.94
CA ILE A 61 3.72 1.97 -4.93
C ILE A 61 4.01 3.29 -5.63
N LEU A 62 3.38 4.36 -5.17
CA LEU A 62 3.57 5.72 -5.69
C LEU A 62 4.63 6.47 -4.88
N SER A 63 4.66 6.28 -3.57
CA SER A 63 5.71 6.79 -2.70
C SER A 63 5.80 6.00 -1.38
N ILE A 64 7.01 5.97 -0.81
CA ILE A 64 7.27 5.52 0.56
C ILE A 64 8.06 6.65 1.20
N LEU A 65 7.49 7.27 2.23
CA LEU A 65 8.11 8.38 2.94
C LEU A 65 8.27 8.00 4.42
N PRO A 66 9.41 8.28 5.06
CA PRO A 66 9.51 8.18 6.50
C PRO A 66 8.45 9.04 7.18
N THR A 67 7.79 8.51 8.20
CA THR A 67 6.83 9.31 8.98
C THR A 67 7.59 10.40 9.71
N PRO A 68 7.17 11.67 9.66
CA PRO A 68 7.88 12.73 10.35
C PRO A 68 7.91 12.44 11.85
N VAL A 69 9.12 12.21 12.38
CA VAL A 69 9.32 12.13 13.82
C VAL A 69 9.10 13.55 14.34
N ALA A 70 8.04 13.77 15.12
CA ALA A 70 7.86 15.03 15.84
C ALA A 70 9.19 15.37 16.53
N SER A 71 9.85 16.44 16.07
CA SER A 71 11.07 16.93 16.69
C SER A 71 10.71 17.32 18.12
N PRO A 72 11.45 16.88 19.14
CA PRO A 72 11.23 17.39 20.48
C PRO A 72 11.51 18.90 20.42
N VAL A 73 10.48 19.69 20.71
CA VAL A 73 10.61 21.11 21.00
C VAL A 73 11.66 21.21 22.11
N ARG A 74 12.75 21.93 21.84
CA ARG A 74 13.85 22.16 22.78
C ARG A 74 13.37 22.87 24.04
#